data_AF-A0A5C6ZB00-F1
#
_entry.id   AF-A0A5C6ZB00-F1
#
_cell.length_a   1.000
_cell.length_b   1.000
_cell.length_c   1.000
_cell.angle_alpha   90.00
_cell.angle_beta   90.00
_cell.angle_gamma   90.00
#
_symmetry.space_group_name_H-M   'P 1'
#
loop_
_entity.id
_entity.type
_entity.pdbx_description
1 polymer ?
#
loop_
_entity_poly.entity_id
_entity_poly.type
_entity_poly.pdbx_seq_one_letter_code
_entity_poly.pdbx_strand_id
1 'polypeptide(L)' 'MNVKRFTARNSREAMALVRQAFGDDAVVLSNKPCPEGVEVLAMAPEGMSQIERVAAQAPRA' A
#
# COMPACT_ATOMS: atom_id res chain seq x y z
N MET A 1 -4.13 -9.65 5.90
CA MET A 1 -3.66 -9.95 4.52
C MET A 1 -4.36 -9.14 3.41
N ASN A 2 -4.99 -7.98 3.69
CA ASN A 2 -5.79 -7.27 2.67
C ASN A 2 -5.01 -6.12 2.02
N VAL A 3 -4.24 -6.43 0.98
CA VAL A 3 -3.67 -5.42 0.07
C VAL A 3 -4.76 -4.96 -0.90
N LYS A 4 -4.92 -3.64 -1.04
CA LYS A 4 -5.81 -3.03 -2.04
C LYS A 4 -5.01 -2.13 -2.97
N ARG A 5 -5.55 -2.02 -4.18
CA ARG A 5 -5.02 -1.16 -5.24
C ARG A 5 -5.90 0.08 -5.39
N PHE A 6 -5.25 1.22 -5.51
CA PHE A 6 -5.88 2.52 -5.71
C PHE A 6 -5.28 3.16 -6.96
N THR A 7 -6.14 3.64 -7.85
CA THR A 7 -5.73 4.35 -9.06
C THR A 7 -6.30 5.76 -9.01
N ALA A 8 -5.47 6.77 -9.30
CA ALA A 8 -5.91 8.16 -9.37
C ALA A 8 -5.09 8.96 -10.37
N ARG A 9 -5.55 10.17 -10.72
CA ARG A 9 -4.88 11.02 -11.73
C ARG A 9 -3.51 11.50 -11.28
N ASN A 10 -3.31 11.60 -9.96
CA ASN A 10 -2.05 12.03 -9.36
C ASN A 10 -1.83 11.32 -8.01
N SER A 11 -0.59 11.35 -7.51
CA SER A 11 -0.23 10.68 -6.26
C SER A 11 -0.96 11.23 -5.04
N ARG A 12 -1.35 12.52 -5.05
CA ARG A 12 -2.08 13.14 -3.92
C ARG A 12 -3.48 12.55 -3.78
N GLU A 13 -4.20 12.42 -4.89
CA GLU A 13 -5.51 11.77 -4.94
C GLU A 13 -5.41 10.29 -4.56
N ALA A 14 -4.41 9.57 -5.08
CA ALA A 14 -4.21 8.17 -4.73
C ALA A 14 -3.99 7.98 -3.23
N MET A 15 -3.17 8.84 -2.60
CA MET A 15 -2.96 8.84 -1.15
C MET A 15 -4.21 9.23 -0.36
N ALA A 16 -5.05 10.12 -0.88
CA ALA A 16 -6.33 10.45 -0.25
C ALA A 16 -7.28 9.23 -0.25
N LEU A 17 -7.32 8.47 -1.34
CA LEU A 17 -8.09 7.22 -1.41
C LEU A 17 -7.57 6.17 -0.44
N VAL A 18 -6.25 6.03 -0.33
CA VAL A 18 -5.61 5.14 0.64
C VAL A 18 -6.01 5.51 2.06
N ARG A 19 -5.92 6.79 2.43
CA ARG A 19 -6.33 7.29 3.76
C ARG A 19 -7.81 7.08 4.03
N GLN A 20 -8.68 7.30 3.03
CA GLN A 20 -10.11 7.07 3.17
C GLN A 20 -10.43 5.59 3.41
N ALA A 21 -9.66 4.68 2.80
CA ALA A 21 -9.90 3.24 2.91
C ALA A 21 -9.28 2.59 4.15
N PHE A 22 -8.13 3.09 4.61
CA PHE A 22 -7.31 2.44 5.64
C PHE A 22 -6.92 3.34 6.81
N GLY A 23 -7.26 4.63 6.78
CA GLY A 23 -6.84 5.62 7.77
C GLY A 23 -5.44 6.19 7.51
N ASP A 24 -4.97 7.04 8.42
CA ASP A 24 -3.65 7.68 8.30
C ASP A 24 -2.48 6.70 8.50
N ASP A 25 -2.70 5.58 9.18
CA ASP A 25 -1.70 4.54 9.43
C ASP A 25 -1.56 3.53 8.28
N ALA A 26 -2.09 3.85 7.09
CA ALA A 26 -2.01 2.98 5.93
C ALA A 26 -0.56 2.78 5.46
N VAL A 27 -0.21 1.53 5.12
CA VAL A 27 1.12 1.19 4.61
C VAL A 27 1.08 1.08 3.10
N VAL A 28 1.86 1.91 2.40
CA VAL A 28 2.03 1.85 0.95
C VAL A 28 3.13 0.85 0.60
N LEU A 29 2.79 -0.16 -0.19
CA LEU A 29 3.70 -1.21 -0.65
C LEU A 29 4.34 -0.86 -2.01
N SER A 30 3.59 -0.21 -2.88
CA SER A 30 4.08 0.16 -4.22
C SER A 30 3.37 1.41 -4.70
N ASN A 31 4.10 2.24 -5.43
CA ASN A 31 3.58 3.42 -6.11
C ASN A 31 4.27 3.49 -7.47
N LYS A 32 3.50 3.38 -8.55
CA LYS A 32 4.03 3.41 -9.91
C LYS A 32 3.12 4.23 -10.84
N PRO A 33 3.70 4.91 -11.83
CA PRO A 33 2.92 5.57 -12.87
C PRO A 33 2.18 4.52 -13.72
N CYS A 34 0.98 4.86 -14.16
CA CYS A 34 0.16 4.05 -15.06
C CYS A 34 -0.53 4.94 -16.11
N PRO A 35 -1.11 4.39 -17.19
CA PRO A 35 -1.78 5.19 -18.22
C PRO A 35 -2.89 6.09 -17.67
N GLU A 36 -3.55 5.67 -16.58
CA GLU A 36 -4.62 6.42 -15.90
C GLU A 36 -4.11 7.44 -14.86
N GLY A 37 -2.80 7.57 -14.68
CA GLY A 37 -2.15 8.45 -13.70
C GLY A 37 -1.17 7.69 -12.82
N VAL A 38 -1.59 7.34 -11.61
CA VAL A 38 -0.77 6.68 -10.59
C VAL A 38 -1.52 5.50 -9.98
N GLU A 39 -0.86 4.35 -9.90
CA GLU A 39 -1.33 3.15 -9.21
C GLU A 39 -0.58 2.99 -7.88
N VAL A 40 -1.32 2.92 -6.78
CA VAL A 40 -0.81 2.72 -5.42
C VAL A 40 -1.35 1.40 -4.86
N LEU A 41 -0.45 0.53 -4.42
CA LEU A 41 -0.79 -0.66 -3.64
C LEU A 41 -0.58 -0.33 -2.17
N ALA A 42 -1.62 -0.48 -1.36
CA ALA A 42 -1.57 -0.19 0.07
C ALA A 42 -2.33 -1.24 0.88
N MET A 43 -2.08 -1.27 2.19
CA MET A 43 -2.78 -2.15 3.12
C MET A 43 -2.98 -1.48 4.48
N ALA A 44 -3.95 -2.00 5.24
CA ALA A 44 -4.16 -1.59 6.63
C ALA A 44 -2.96 -2.00 7.52
N PRO A 45 -2.61 -1.18 8.53
CA PRO A 45 -1.47 -1.42 9.43
C PRO A 45 -1.57 -2.75 10.19
N GLU A 46 -2.78 -3.19 10.53
CA GLU A 46 -3.04 -4.47 11.20
C GLU A 46 -2.52 -5.68 10.39
N GLY A 47 -2.46 -5.54 9.05
CA GLY A 47 -1.90 -6.57 8.18
C GLY A 47 -0.37 -6.53 8.05
N MET A 48 0.29 -5.44 8.46
CA MET A 48 1.74 -5.28 8.38
C MET A 48 2.47 -6.21 9.36
N SER A 49 1.94 -6.38 10.58
CA SER A 49 2.52 -7.26 11.61
C SER A 49 2.74 -8.70 11.14
N GLN A 50 1.96 -9.16 10.16
CA GLN A 50 2.12 -10.49 9.57
C GLN A 50 3.19 -10.50 8.47
N ILE A 51 3.31 -9.43 7.68
CA ILE A 51 4.38 -9.28 6.67
C ILE A 51 5.73 -9.09 7.35
N GLU A 52 5.83 -8.31 8.43
CA GLU A 52 7.08 -8.15 9.18
C GLU A 52 7.58 -9.47 9.76
N ARG A 53 6.69 -10.33 10.28
CA ARG A 53 7.06 -11.67 10.75
C ARG A 53 7.59 -12.56 9.63
N VAL A 54 6.99 -12.49 8.43
CA VAL A 54 7.42 -13.28 7.28
C VAL A 54 8.72 -12.72 6.67
N ALA A 55 8.85 -11.39 6.57
CA ALA A 55 10.05 -10.71 6.09
C ALA A 55 11.25 -10.92 7.04
N ALA A 56 11.02 -10.95 8.35
CA ALA A 56 12.04 -11.30 9.34
C ALA A 56 12.48 -12.77 9.29
N GLN A 57 11.67 -13.65 8.69
CA GLN A 57 11.99 -15.06 8.48
C GLN A 57 12.57 -15.36 7.08
N ALA A 58 12.64 -14.38 6.19
CA ALA A 58 13.28 -14.57 4.89
C ALA A 58 14.80 -14.68 5.11
N PRO A 59 15.45 -15.82 4.73
CA PRO A 59 16.89 -15.93 4.86
C PRO A 59 17.53 -14.88 3.95
N ARG A 60 18.39 -14.05 4.51
CA ARG A 60 19.34 -13.26 3.72
C ARG A 60 20.27 -14.25 3.04
N ALA A 61 20.00 -14.55 1.77
CA ALA A 61 20.89 -15.29 0.89
C ALA A 61 22.15 -14.48 0.61
#